data_AF-A0A9D2HXA6-F1
#
_entry.id   AF-A0A9D2HXA6-F1
#
_cell.length_a   1.000
_cell.length_b   1.000
_cell.length_c   1.000
_cell.angle_alpha   90.00
_cell.angle_beta   90.00
_cell.angle_gamma   90.00
#
_symmetry.space_group_name_H-M   'P 1'
#
loop_
_entity.id
_entity.type
_entity.pdbx_description
1 polymer ?
#
loop_
_entity_poly.entity_id
_entity_poly.type
_entity_poly.pdbx_seq_one_letter_code
_entity_poly.pdbx_strand_id
1 'polypeptide(L)'
;MVVATEISSTLKKGFDSLNQDIEQFEAVFPITEDMHITYDGVARLVMLDRYSFKDTKKVTLKEGDFVLLTVKEDPKYPARGTGTILSLDWDKGTARILVSEEYQQNIDTFGMEEEGIVTRSIITLDKPLELFYEQIAMRNAHGLAQVEISPEKRYDAFVKFYEEQKVKNFIPAGRVLYGAGSGTDVTYFNCYVMPFVPDSRGGISDHRKEVMEIMSRGGGVGTNGSTLRPRHALARGVNGRSSGSVSWLDDIAKLTHLVEQGGSRRGAQMIMLSDWHPDIAEFIISKMQNPRILRYIIENFDDEQIRTLAHDKLKFTPFTAKETNMYTGIMNYKNIAGNGGFDESVIRDAEIKLRDGGTYSVNDPEFLTGANISVCITDDFMEAVKQDSDYALRFPDVERYSKEEMAIYDAEWVTVGDVRKWEEMGHAVRTYRTIKARDLWKLINICATYAAEPGIFFIDNANKMTNASAYGQQVVATNPCGEQVRKVA
;
A
#
# COMPACT_ATOMS: atom_id res chain seq x y z
N MET A 1 28.80 -3.53 -32.10
CA MET A 1 28.81 -5.00 -32.20
C MET A 1 28.79 -5.56 -30.80
N VAL A 2 27.59 -5.81 -30.28
CA VAL A 2 27.41 -6.53 -29.02
C VAL A 2 27.35 -8.01 -29.38
N VAL A 3 28.14 -8.82 -28.70
CA VAL A 3 28.31 -10.25 -28.97
C VAL A 3 26.97 -10.95 -28.73
N ALA A 4 26.39 -11.52 -29.79
CA ALA A 4 25.34 -12.50 -29.67
C ALA A 4 25.96 -13.75 -29.02
N THR A 5 25.71 -13.95 -27.72
CA THR A 5 26.06 -15.18 -27.03
C THR A 5 25.27 -16.33 -27.65
N GLU A 6 25.98 -17.30 -28.24
CA GLU A 6 25.40 -18.57 -28.69
C GLU A 6 24.62 -19.21 -27.54
N ILE A 7 23.31 -19.45 -27.76
CA ILE A 7 22.46 -20.17 -26.82
C ILE A 7 22.99 -21.61 -26.72
N SER A 8 23.51 -21.99 -25.55
CA SER A 8 23.99 -23.35 -25.26
C SER A 8 22.95 -24.42 -25.63
N SER A 9 23.40 -25.59 -26.12
CA SER A 9 22.52 -26.72 -26.47
C SER A 9 21.61 -27.18 -25.33
N THR A 10 22.03 -26.96 -24.08
CA THR A 10 21.25 -27.28 -22.88
C THR A 10 20.11 -26.28 -22.66
N LEU A 11 20.34 -24.99 -22.94
CA LEU A 11 19.29 -23.97 -22.93
C LEU A 11 18.25 -24.24 -24.02
N LYS A 12 18.71 -24.63 -25.22
CA LYS A 12 17.82 -24.96 -26.35
C LYS A 12 16.88 -26.12 -26.03
N LYS A 13 17.39 -27.21 -25.43
CA LYS A 13 16.57 -28.34 -24.96
C LYS A 13 15.56 -27.95 -23.87
N GLY A 14 15.94 -27.04 -22.97
CA GLY A 14 15.04 -26.52 -21.94
C GLY A 14 13.87 -25.74 -22.54
N PHE A 15 14.12 -24.91 -23.56
CA PHE A 15 13.08 -24.17 -24.27
C PHE A 15 12.15 -25.07 -25.07
N ASP A 16 12.66 -26.11 -25.72
CA ASP A 16 11.82 -27.07 -26.46
C ASP A 16 10.82 -27.77 -25.52
N SER A 17 11.28 -28.18 -24.32
CA SER A 17 10.41 -28.80 -23.32
C SER A 17 9.35 -27.84 -22.78
N LEU A 18 9.72 -26.58 -22.54
CA LEU A 18 8.76 -25.56 -22.09
C LEU A 18 7.77 -25.19 -23.19
N ASN A 19 8.21 -25.11 -24.45
CA ASN A 19 7.33 -24.85 -25.59
C ASN A 19 6.26 -25.94 -25.75
N GLN A 20 6.60 -27.22 -25.49
CA GLN A 20 5.61 -28.30 -25.46
C GLN A 20 4.59 -28.13 -24.34
N ASP A 21 5.01 -27.64 -23.16
CA ASP A 21 4.08 -27.34 -22.07
C ASP A 21 3.16 -26.16 -22.44
N ILE A 22 3.72 -25.12 -23.08
CA ILE A 22 3.01 -23.91 -23.53
C ILE A 22 1.86 -24.24 -24.50
N GLU A 23 1.97 -25.29 -25.33
CA GLU A 23 0.88 -25.70 -26.25
C GLU A 23 -0.47 -25.98 -25.54
N GLN A 24 -0.44 -26.27 -24.23
CA GLN A 24 -1.65 -26.49 -23.42
C GLN A 24 -2.30 -25.18 -22.95
N PHE A 25 -1.67 -24.03 -23.20
CA PHE A 25 -2.09 -22.71 -22.72
C PHE A 25 -2.23 -21.72 -23.87
N GLU A 26 -3.47 -21.55 -24.36
CA GLU A 26 -3.81 -20.65 -25.48
C GLU A 26 -3.31 -19.20 -25.30
N ALA A 27 -3.21 -18.75 -24.05
CA ALA A 27 -2.77 -17.39 -23.73
C ALA A 27 -1.26 -17.15 -23.92
N VAL A 28 -0.44 -18.21 -24.01
CA VAL A 28 1.02 -18.10 -23.96
C VAL A 28 1.63 -18.40 -25.33
N PHE A 29 2.55 -17.55 -25.77
CA PHE A 29 3.26 -17.71 -27.04
C PHE A 29 4.56 -18.49 -26.84
N PRO A 30 4.93 -19.36 -27.81
CA PRO A 30 6.17 -20.13 -27.73
C PRO A 30 7.41 -19.22 -27.78
N ILE A 31 8.49 -19.67 -27.14
CA ILE A 31 9.79 -19.02 -27.18
C ILE A 31 10.36 -19.14 -28.60
N THR A 32 10.75 -18.00 -29.19
CA THR A 32 11.40 -17.91 -30.50
C THR A 32 12.88 -17.50 -30.36
N GLU A 33 13.69 -17.77 -31.39
CA GLU A 33 15.15 -17.51 -31.34
C GLU A 33 15.51 -16.02 -31.23
N ASP A 34 14.60 -15.11 -31.56
CA ASP A 34 14.80 -13.67 -31.46
C ASP A 34 14.45 -13.07 -30.09
N MET A 35 13.96 -13.87 -29.14
CA MET A 35 13.67 -13.44 -27.77
C MET A 35 14.90 -13.52 -26.88
N HIS A 36 15.25 -12.42 -26.21
CA HIS A 36 16.48 -12.33 -25.42
C HIS A 36 16.36 -11.48 -24.15
N ILE A 37 15.23 -10.83 -23.86
CA ILE A 37 15.08 -9.98 -22.67
C ILE A 37 14.57 -10.80 -21.47
N THR A 38 15.49 -11.29 -20.64
CA THR A 38 15.17 -12.00 -19.39
C THR A 38 15.20 -11.11 -18.14
N TYR A 39 16.02 -10.05 -18.15
CA TYR A 39 16.49 -9.31 -16.98
C TYR A 39 17.29 -10.16 -15.99
N ASP A 40 17.90 -9.50 -14.98
CA ASP A 40 18.71 -10.14 -13.94
C ASP A 40 18.29 -9.67 -12.52
N GLY A 41 18.63 -10.47 -11.51
CA GLY A 41 18.39 -10.15 -10.09
C GLY A 41 16.92 -9.83 -9.77
N VAL A 42 16.71 -8.74 -9.02
CA VAL A 42 15.35 -8.32 -8.58
C VAL A 42 14.42 -8.05 -9.76
N ALA A 43 14.93 -7.51 -10.88
CA ALA A 43 14.11 -7.24 -12.05
C ALA A 43 13.60 -8.54 -12.71
N ARG A 44 14.45 -9.58 -12.75
CA ARG A 44 14.08 -10.92 -13.22
C ARG A 44 12.98 -11.51 -12.35
N LEU A 45 13.18 -11.51 -11.03
CA LEU A 45 12.22 -12.04 -10.07
C LEU A 45 10.88 -11.30 -10.16
N VAL A 46 10.92 -9.97 -10.25
CA VAL A 46 9.72 -9.14 -10.42
C VAL A 46 9.00 -9.53 -11.71
N MET A 47 9.68 -9.62 -12.85
CA MET A 47 9.03 -9.97 -14.11
C MET A 47 8.31 -11.33 -14.02
N LEU A 48 9.03 -12.34 -13.55
CA LEU A 48 8.50 -13.69 -13.41
C LEU A 48 7.36 -13.79 -12.40
N ASP A 49 7.53 -13.19 -11.23
CA ASP A 49 6.54 -13.31 -10.18
C ASP A 49 5.28 -12.49 -10.47
N ARG A 50 5.44 -11.34 -11.15
CA ARG A 50 4.40 -10.31 -11.22
C ARG A 50 3.71 -10.19 -12.56
N TYR A 51 4.36 -10.59 -13.66
CA TYR A 51 3.86 -10.31 -15.01
C TYR A 51 3.82 -11.55 -15.91
N SER A 52 4.68 -12.54 -15.67
CA SER A 52 4.63 -13.82 -16.39
C SER A 52 3.30 -14.53 -16.12
N PHE A 53 2.75 -15.12 -17.18
CA PHE A 53 1.75 -16.17 -17.07
C PHE A 53 2.37 -17.38 -16.37
N LYS A 54 1.60 -18.03 -15.49
CA LYS A 54 2.07 -19.14 -14.65
C LYS A 54 1.11 -20.32 -14.78
N ASP A 55 1.65 -21.53 -14.74
CA ASP A 55 0.86 -22.74 -14.54
C ASP A 55 0.43 -22.84 -13.06
N THR A 56 -0.65 -22.12 -12.72
CA THR A 56 -1.17 -22.08 -11.35
C THR A 56 -1.77 -23.42 -10.92
N LYS A 57 -2.31 -24.19 -11.89
CA LYS A 57 -2.93 -25.51 -11.68
C LYS A 57 -1.94 -26.67 -11.63
N LYS A 58 -0.65 -26.41 -11.91
CA LYS A 58 0.44 -27.41 -11.90
C LYS A 58 0.23 -28.56 -12.88
N VAL A 59 -0.46 -28.31 -13.99
CA VAL A 59 -0.80 -29.35 -14.98
C VAL A 59 0.46 -29.90 -15.66
N THR A 60 1.46 -29.04 -15.86
CA THR A 60 2.69 -29.36 -16.59
C THR A 60 3.92 -29.43 -15.68
N LEU A 61 3.74 -29.34 -14.36
CA LEU A 61 4.85 -29.32 -13.40
C LEU A 61 5.58 -30.67 -13.37
N LYS A 62 6.89 -30.66 -13.63
CA LYS A 62 7.74 -31.86 -13.69
C LYS A 62 9.15 -31.59 -13.13
N GLU A 63 9.90 -32.67 -12.92
CA GLU A 63 11.30 -32.58 -12.51
C GLU A 63 12.14 -31.86 -13.58
N GLY A 64 13.08 -31.03 -13.13
CA GLY A 64 13.87 -30.16 -13.99
C GLY A 64 13.21 -28.81 -14.32
N ASP A 65 11.95 -28.60 -13.95
CA ASP A 65 11.28 -27.32 -14.19
C ASP A 65 11.87 -26.19 -13.33
N PHE A 66 11.93 -25.01 -13.94
CA PHE A 66 12.23 -23.75 -13.27
C PHE A 66 10.96 -23.20 -12.60
N VAL A 67 11.05 -22.83 -11.33
CA VAL A 67 9.92 -22.39 -10.51
C VAL A 67 10.25 -21.18 -9.65
N LEU A 68 9.22 -20.41 -9.31
CA LEU A 68 9.23 -19.43 -8.23
C LEU A 68 8.79 -20.11 -6.93
N LEU A 69 9.42 -19.73 -5.83
CA LEU A 69 9.14 -20.26 -4.50
C LEU A 69 9.37 -19.23 -3.42
N THR A 70 8.82 -19.50 -2.23
CA THR A 70 9.17 -18.79 -1.00
C THR A 70 10.47 -19.38 -0.43
N VAL A 71 11.56 -18.62 -0.49
CA VAL A 71 12.87 -19.03 0.02
C VAL A 71 12.95 -18.86 1.54
N LYS A 72 12.29 -17.84 2.08
CA LYS A 72 12.16 -17.59 3.52
C LYS A 72 10.70 -17.37 3.90
N GLU A 73 10.20 -18.19 4.80
CA GLU A 73 8.90 -17.96 5.42
C GLU A 73 9.00 -16.80 6.41
N ASP A 74 8.12 -15.82 6.27
CA ASP A 74 7.94 -14.75 7.25
C ASP A 74 6.44 -14.43 7.28
N PRO A 75 5.78 -14.44 8.46
CA PRO A 75 4.34 -14.19 8.55
C PRO A 75 3.90 -12.83 8.00
N LYS A 76 4.82 -11.87 7.91
CA LYS A 76 4.57 -10.53 7.39
C LYS A 76 5.19 -10.30 6.01
N TYR A 77 6.44 -10.72 5.78
CA TYR A 77 7.22 -10.38 4.59
C TYR A 77 7.97 -11.59 4.00
N PRO A 78 7.27 -12.56 3.41
CA PRO A 78 7.91 -13.75 2.85
C PRO A 78 8.87 -13.37 1.73
N ALA A 79 10.08 -13.94 1.76
CA ALA A 79 11.06 -13.70 0.71
C ALA A 79 10.82 -14.68 -0.45
N ARG A 80 10.68 -14.14 -1.66
CA ARG A 80 10.51 -14.91 -2.89
C ARG A 80 11.85 -15.09 -3.58
N GLY A 81 11.98 -16.18 -4.33
CA GLY A 81 13.15 -16.47 -5.17
C GLY A 81 12.79 -17.46 -6.27
N THR A 82 13.80 -17.95 -6.95
CA THR A 82 13.67 -18.96 -8.01
C THR A 82 14.47 -20.20 -7.70
N GLY A 83 14.15 -21.31 -8.35
CA GLY A 83 14.90 -22.55 -8.25
C GLY A 83 14.50 -23.56 -9.32
N THR A 84 15.18 -24.70 -9.31
CA THR A 84 14.91 -25.83 -10.21
C THR A 84 14.44 -27.03 -9.40
N ILE A 85 13.35 -27.67 -9.84
CA ILE A 85 12.83 -28.87 -9.20
C ILE A 85 13.80 -30.03 -9.42
N LEU A 86 14.28 -30.61 -8.33
CA LEU A 86 15.11 -31.82 -8.34
C LEU A 86 14.25 -33.09 -8.32
N SER A 87 13.21 -33.11 -7.48
CA SER A 87 12.30 -34.24 -7.38
C SER A 87 10.92 -33.85 -6.86
N LEU A 88 9.89 -34.58 -7.28
CA LEU A 88 8.49 -34.40 -6.84
C LEU A 88 7.98 -35.63 -6.09
N ASP A 89 7.42 -35.41 -4.90
CA ASP A 89 6.71 -36.41 -4.11
C ASP A 89 5.23 -35.99 -4.02
N TRP A 90 4.42 -36.51 -4.95
CA TRP A 90 2.99 -36.19 -5.03
C TRP A 90 2.17 -36.79 -3.89
N ASP A 91 2.62 -37.92 -3.32
CA ASP A 91 1.95 -38.57 -2.19
C ASP A 91 2.06 -37.72 -0.92
N LYS A 92 3.21 -37.07 -0.72
CA LYS A 92 3.43 -36.11 0.39
C LYS A 92 3.07 -34.67 0.02
N GLY A 93 2.86 -34.38 -1.26
CA GLY A 93 2.62 -33.02 -1.76
C GLY A 93 3.83 -32.10 -1.62
N THR A 94 5.05 -32.64 -1.71
CA THR A 94 6.31 -31.91 -1.50
C THR A 94 7.26 -32.01 -2.70
N ALA A 95 8.05 -30.96 -2.91
CA ALA A 95 9.09 -30.90 -3.93
C ALA A 95 10.44 -30.55 -3.30
N ARG A 96 11.51 -31.20 -3.76
CA ARG A 96 12.90 -30.80 -3.47
C ARG A 96 13.36 -29.85 -4.56
N ILE A 97 13.82 -28.68 -4.18
CA ILE A 97 14.17 -27.60 -5.10
C ILE A 97 15.60 -27.14 -4.81
N LEU A 98 16.41 -27.06 -5.87
CA LEU A 98 17.69 -26.35 -5.82
C LEU A 98 17.42 -24.87 -6.04
N VAL A 99 17.58 -24.06 -4.99
CA VAL A 99 17.40 -22.60 -5.05
C VAL A 99 18.52 -21.99 -5.89
N SER A 100 18.16 -21.06 -6.78
CA SER A 100 19.14 -20.33 -7.60
C SER A 100 20.15 -19.60 -6.70
N GLU A 101 21.43 -19.62 -7.09
CA GLU A 101 22.56 -19.14 -6.28
C GLU A 101 22.32 -17.75 -5.66
N GLU A 102 21.72 -16.83 -6.43
CA GLU A 102 21.43 -15.45 -5.99
C GLU A 102 20.47 -15.35 -4.78
N TYR A 103 19.64 -16.37 -4.53
CA TYR A 103 18.69 -16.40 -3.41
C TYR A 103 19.10 -17.33 -2.27
N GLN A 104 20.20 -18.08 -2.39
CA GLN A 104 20.59 -19.06 -1.38
C GLN A 104 20.89 -18.42 -0.01
N GLN A 105 21.48 -17.23 -0.02
CA GLN A 105 21.72 -16.41 1.18
C GLN A 105 20.44 -16.02 1.94
N ASN A 106 19.28 -16.08 1.28
CA ASN A 106 18.00 -15.73 1.88
C ASN A 106 17.26 -16.97 2.41
N ILE A 107 17.77 -18.18 2.21
CA ILE A 107 17.11 -19.39 2.69
C ILE A 107 17.07 -19.38 4.22
N ASP A 108 15.92 -19.75 4.77
CA ASP A 108 15.86 -20.03 6.20
C ASP A 108 16.71 -21.27 6.53
N THR A 109 17.74 -21.09 7.35
CA THR A 109 18.62 -22.17 7.82
C THR A 109 17.86 -23.26 8.57
N PHE A 110 16.67 -22.95 9.12
CA PHE A 110 15.84 -23.93 9.79
C PHE A 110 15.16 -24.86 8.78
N GLY A 111 15.62 -26.11 8.70
CA GLY A 111 15.06 -27.12 7.79
C GLY A 111 15.74 -27.22 6.42
N MET A 112 16.93 -26.64 6.25
CA MET A 112 17.78 -26.94 5.08
C MET A 112 18.28 -28.38 5.15
N GLU A 113 18.11 -29.12 4.05
CA GLU A 113 18.64 -30.49 3.92
C GLU A 113 20.14 -30.45 3.61
N GLU A 114 20.49 -29.70 2.56
CA GLU A 114 21.84 -29.54 2.01
C GLU A 114 22.01 -28.09 1.51
N GLU A 115 23.24 -27.68 1.20
CA GLU A 115 23.54 -26.33 0.74
C GLU A 115 22.74 -25.98 -0.53
N GLY A 116 21.86 -24.97 -0.41
CA GLY A 116 21.01 -24.51 -1.52
C GLY A 116 19.76 -25.36 -1.82
N ILE A 117 19.54 -26.49 -1.14
CA ILE A 117 18.37 -27.36 -1.38
C ILE A 117 17.31 -27.16 -0.30
N VAL A 118 16.08 -26.89 -0.73
CA VAL A 118 14.92 -26.72 0.14
C VAL A 118 13.78 -27.67 -0.26
N THR A 119 13.04 -28.12 0.75
CA THR A 119 11.78 -28.85 0.55
C THR A 119 10.61 -27.90 0.76
N ARG A 120 9.71 -27.82 -0.21
CA ARG A 120 8.50 -26.97 -0.18
C ARG A 120 7.27 -27.74 -0.61
N SER A 121 6.10 -27.27 -0.21
CA SER A 121 4.85 -27.85 -0.70
C SER A 121 4.67 -27.54 -2.18
N ILE A 122 4.24 -28.53 -2.96
CA ILE A 122 4.02 -28.38 -4.41
C ILE A 122 3.01 -27.25 -4.70
N ILE A 123 2.02 -27.06 -3.81
CA ILE A 123 0.96 -26.05 -3.99
C ILE A 123 1.48 -24.61 -3.94
N THR A 124 2.63 -24.37 -3.29
CA THR A 124 3.18 -23.02 -3.09
C THR A 124 4.18 -22.61 -4.19
N LEU A 125 4.51 -23.53 -5.08
CA LEU A 125 5.38 -23.26 -6.22
C LEU A 125 4.60 -22.54 -7.32
N ASP A 126 5.29 -21.77 -8.15
CA ASP A 126 4.72 -21.29 -9.42
C ASP A 126 5.67 -21.60 -10.56
N LYS A 127 5.18 -22.29 -11.60
CA LYS A 127 5.94 -22.50 -12.83
C LYS A 127 5.62 -21.37 -13.81
N PRO A 128 6.54 -20.41 -14.04
CA PRO A 128 6.34 -19.40 -15.08
C PRO A 128 6.43 -20.05 -16.47
N LEU A 129 5.49 -19.70 -17.34
CA LEU A 129 5.48 -20.14 -18.74
C LEU A 129 6.05 -19.07 -19.69
N GLU A 130 6.19 -17.83 -19.21
CA GLU A 130 6.82 -16.73 -19.95
C GLU A 130 8.16 -16.38 -19.31
N LEU A 131 9.25 -16.84 -19.91
CA LEU A 131 10.60 -16.57 -19.42
C LEU A 131 11.19 -15.29 -20.00
N PHE A 132 10.66 -14.82 -21.13
CA PHE A 132 11.14 -13.61 -21.82
C PHE A 132 10.09 -12.51 -21.77
N TYR A 133 10.54 -11.26 -21.63
CA TYR A 133 9.65 -10.09 -21.70
C TYR A 133 8.91 -10.03 -23.03
N GLU A 134 9.53 -10.49 -24.11
CA GLU A 134 8.95 -10.55 -25.43
C GLU A 134 7.72 -11.48 -25.49
N GLN A 135 7.71 -12.59 -24.75
CA GLN A 135 6.51 -13.44 -24.64
C GLN A 135 5.36 -12.68 -23.98
N ILE A 136 5.66 -11.99 -22.86
CA ILE A 136 4.69 -11.15 -22.16
C ILE A 136 4.15 -10.07 -23.12
N ALA A 137 5.03 -9.41 -23.88
CA ALA A 137 4.67 -8.39 -24.86
C ALA A 137 3.78 -8.96 -25.97
N MET A 138 4.07 -10.16 -26.49
CA MET A 138 3.23 -10.85 -27.48
C MET A 138 1.82 -11.11 -26.93
N ARG A 139 1.73 -11.71 -25.74
CA ARG A 139 0.43 -11.96 -25.08
C ARG A 139 -0.36 -10.67 -24.88
N ASN A 140 0.31 -9.62 -24.39
CA ASN A 140 -0.31 -8.31 -24.19
C ASN A 140 -0.83 -7.72 -25.49
N ALA A 141 0.01 -7.66 -26.53
CA ALA A 141 -0.36 -7.15 -27.83
C ALA A 141 -1.53 -7.93 -28.44
N HIS A 142 -1.51 -9.26 -28.31
CA HIS A 142 -2.58 -10.12 -28.82
C HIS A 142 -3.90 -9.84 -28.11
N GLY A 143 -3.89 -9.75 -26.78
CA GLY A 143 -5.07 -9.45 -25.98
C GLY A 143 -5.65 -8.06 -26.26
N LEU A 144 -4.79 -7.03 -26.31
CA LEU A 144 -5.22 -5.65 -26.56
C LEU A 144 -5.80 -5.46 -27.96
N ALA A 145 -5.30 -6.19 -28.95
CA ALA A 145 -5.78 -6.10 -30.33
C ALA A 145 -7.15 -6.76 -30.56
N GLN A 146 -7.63 -7.64 -29.67
CA GLN A 146 -8.88 -8.39 -29.89
C GLN A 146 -10.13 -7.50 -30.02
N VAL A 147 -10.09 -6.28 -29.49
CA VAL A 147 -11.20 -5.32 -29.59
C VAL A 147 -11.42 -4.81 -31.02
N GLU A 148 -10.43 -4.98 -31.91
CA GLU A 148 -10.52 -4.59 -33.31
C GLU A 148 -11.50 -5.49 -34.10
N ILE A 149 -12.30 -4.84 -34.94
CA ILE A 149 -13.46 -5.43 -35.61
C ILE A 149 -13.04 -6.41 -36.72
N SER A 150 -12.14 -5.97 -37.61
CA SER A 150 -11.72 -6.74 -38.78
C SER A 150 -10.42 -7.50 -38.51
N PRO A 151 -10.25 -8.73 -39.04
CA PRO A 151 -9.00 -9.50 -38.90
C PRO A 151 -7.74 -8.72 -39.29
N GLU A 152 -7.80 -7.90 -40.35
CA GLU A 152 -6.68 -7.11 -40.84
C GLU A 152 -6.24 -6.05 -39.83
N LYS A 153 -7.20 -5.31 -39.25
CA LYS A 153 -6.93 -4.32 -38.19
C LYS A 153 -6.43 -4.97 -36.91
N ARG A 154 -6.99 -6.12 -36.54
CA ARG A 154 -6.52 -6.88 -35.37
C ARG A 154 -5.07 -7.29 -35.54
N TYR A 155 -4.70 -7.79 -36.71
CA TYR A 155 -3.32 -8.16 -37.01
C TYR A 155 -2.39 -6.93 -37.04
N ASP A 156 -2.80 -5.85 -37.70
CA ASP A 156 -2.02 -4.60 -37.75
C ASP A 156 -1.80 -4.00 -36.35
N ALA A 157 -2.85 -3.95 -35.51
CA ALA A 157 -2.75 -3.50 -34.12
C ALA A 157 -1.85 -4.42 -33.29
N PHE A 158 -1.99 -5.75 -33.42
CA PHE A 158 -1.14 -6.73 -32.75
C PHE A 158 0.34 -6.49 -33.06
N VAL A 159 0.71 -6.40 -34.34
CA VAL A 159 2.10 -6.20 -34.77
C VAL A 159 2.63 -4.87 -34.21
N LYS A 160 1.88 -3.78 -34.35
CA LYS A 160 2.29 -2.47 -33.83
C LYS A 160 2.50 -2.48 -32.31
N PHE A 161 1.54 -3.01 -31.55
CA PHE A 161 1.67 -3.08 -30.10
C PHE A 161 2.83 -3.98 -29.65
N TYR A 162 3.06 -5.09 -30.37
CA TYR A 162 4.16 -5.98 -30.05
C TYR A 162 5.52 -5.31 -30.29
N GLU A 163 5.71 -4.67 -31.45
CA GLU A 163 6.97 -3.99 -31.77
C GLU A 163 7.29 -2.86 -30.80
N GLU A 164 6.33 -1.98 -30.50
CA GLU A 164 6.53 -0.86 -29.58
C GLU A 164 6.88 -1.32 -28.15
N GLN A 165 6.26 -2.42 -27.69
CA GLN A 165 6.58 -3.04 -26.40
C GLN A 165 7.95 -3.72 -26.43
N LYS A 166 8.23 -4.53 -27.46
CA LYS A 166 9.49 -5.26 -27.63
C LYS A 166 10.71 -4.32 -27.58
N VAL A 167 10.65 -3.20 -28.31
CA VAL A 167 11.71 -2.19 -28.32
C VAL A 167 11.65 -1.23 -27.13
N LYS A 168 10.62 -1.35 -26.28
CA LYS A 168 10.37 -0.55 -25.07
C LYS A 168 10.15 0.95 -25.30
N ASN A 169 9.61 1.33 -26.46
CA ASN A 169 9.14 2.70 -26.68
C ASN A 169 7.95 3.05 -25.76
N PHE A 170 7.18 2.02 -25.39
CA PHE A 170 6.09 2.10 -24.42
C PHE A 170 6.05 0.83 -23.57
N ILE A 171 5.81 1.00 -22.27
CA ILE A 171 5.61 -0.10 -21.33
C ILE A 171 4.22 0.04 -20.71
N PRO A 172 3.30 -0.91 -20.93
CA PRO A 172 2.00 -0.89 -20.29
C PRO A 172 2.09 -0.90 -18.77
N ALA A 173 1.03 -0.40 -18.13
CA ALA A 173 0.92 -0.45 -16.68
C ALA A 173 0.93 -1.90 -16.17
N GLY A 174 1.41 -2.13 -14.96
CA GLY A 174 1.62 -3.49 -14.44
C GLY A 174 0.40 -4.42 -14.48
N ARG A 175 -0.83 -3.92 -14.29
CA ARG A 175 -2.04 -4.77 -14.41
C ARG A 175 -2.38 -5.12 -15.86
N VAL A 176 -2.05 -4.24 -16.81
CA VAL A 176 -2.14 -4.56 -18.25
C VAL A 176 -1.17 -5.69 -18.57
N LEU A 177 0.11 -5.54 -18.19
CA LEU A 177 1.14 -6.56 -18.38
C LEU A 177 0.72 -7.94 -17.84
N TYR A 178 0.12 -7.96 -16.66
CA TYR A 178 -0.38 -9.17 -16.03
C TYR A 178 -1.62 -9.76 -16.74
N GLY A 179 -2.65 -8.95 -17.01
CA GLY A 179 -3.97 -9.45 -17.39
C GLY A 179 -4.29 -9.47 -18.89
N ALA A 180 -3.67 -8.62 -19.70
CA ALA A 180 -4.00 -8.54 -21.12
C ALA A 180 -3.64 -9.86 -21.83
N GLY A 181 -4.62 -10.43 -22.54
CA GLY A 181 -4.46 -11.71 -23.26
C GLY A 181 -4.37 -12.95 -22.37
N SER A 182 -4.47 -12.81 -21.04
CA SER A 182 -4.30 -13.94 -20.11
C SER A 182 -5.60 -14.72 -19.84
N GLY A 183 -6.76 -14.18 -20.23
CA GLY A 183 -8.07 -14.78 -19.93
C GLY A 183 -8.45 -14.75 -18.45
N THR A 184 -7.77 -13.97 -17.61
CA THR A 184 -8.07 -13.86 -16.18
C THR A 184 -9.07 -12.74 -15.90
N ASP A 185 -9.92 -12.93 -14.88
CA ASP A 185 -10.91 -11.93 -14.44
C ASP A 185 -10.28 -10.82 -13.57
N VAL A 186 -9.30 -10.12 -14.13
CA VAL A 186 -8.62 -8.99 -13.48
C VAL A 186 -8.91 -7.69 -14.19
N THR A 187 -8.79 -6.59 -13.46
CA THR A 187 -8.83 -5.25 -14.07
C THR A 187 -7.50 -4.89 -14.70
N TYR A 188 -7.57 -4.13 -15.81
CA TYR A 188 -6.40 -3.50 -16.44
C TYR A 188 -6.06 -2.14 -15.82
N PHE A 189 -6.92 -1.62 -14.95
CA PHE A 189 -6.66 -0.40 -14.18
C PHE A 189 -5.89 -0.72 -12.90
N ASN A 190 -4.74 -0.08 -12.70
CA ASN A 190 -3.95 -0.25 -11.49
C ASN A 190 -4.54 0.44 -10.27
N CYS A 191 -5.22 1.56 -10.49
CA CYS A 191 -5.51 2.54 -9.46
C CYS A 191 -6.95 3.03 -9.58
N TYR A 192 -7.57 3.19 -8.41
CA TYR A 192 -8.95 3.59 -8.24
C TYR A 192 -9.04 4.72 -7.23
N VAL A 193 -10.00 5.60 -7.46
CA VAL A 193 -10.40 6.64 -6.53
C VAL A 193 -11.83 6.32 -6.15
N MET A 194 -12.12 6.28 -4.86
CA MET A 194 -13.46 6.02 -4.33
C MET A 194 -14.23 7.32 -4.11
N PRO A 195 -15.58 7.28 -4.20
CA PRO A 195 -16.39 8.42 -3.81
C PRO A 195 -16.18 8.69 -2.33
N PHE A 196 -16.70 9.82 -1.86
CA PHE A 196 -16.78 10.04 -0.43
C PHE A 196 -17.57 8.92 0.24
N VAL A 197 -17.17 8.59 1.47
CA VAL A 197 -17.82 7.54 2.25
C VAL A 197 -19.16 8.09 2.76
N PRO A 198 -20.31 7.43 2.50
CA PRO A 198 -21.57 7.88 3.09
C PRO A 198 -21.51 7.71 4.62
N ASP A 199 -21.91 8.75 5.36
CA ASP A 199 -21.80 8.82 6.83
C ASP A 199 -22.89 8.03 7.56
N SER A 200 -22.94 6.73 7.30
CA SER A 200 -23.84 5.78 7.92
C SER A 200 -23.18 4.40 8.00
N ARG A 201 -23.63 3.54 8.92
CA ARG A 201 -23.10 2.17 9.03
C ARG A 201 -23.28 1.36 7.74
N GLY A 202 -24.42 1.52 7.07
CA GLY A 202 -24.69 0.88 5.79
C GLY A 202 -23.74 1.39 4.70
N GLY A 203 -23.63 2.71 4.57
CA GLY A 203 -22.75 3.34 3.59
C GLY A 203 -21.27 3.01 3.78
N ILE A 204 -20.78 2.96 5.03
CA ILE A 204 -19.42 2.52 5.35
C ILE A 204 -19.22 1.05 4.95
N SER A 205 -20.20 0.18 5.25
CA SER A 205 -20.14 -1.24 4.87
C SER A 205 -20.11 -1.44 3.36
N ASP A 206 -20.93 -0.68 2.62
CA ASP A 206 -20.98 -0.74 1.15
C ASP A 206 -19.67 -0.22 0.55
N HIS A 207 -19.15 0.91 1.05
CA HIS A 207 -17.85 1.43 0.64
C HIS A 207 -16.73 0.40 0.88
N ARG A 208 -16.70 -0.20 2.07
CA ARG A 208 -15.74 -1.23 2.46
C ARG A 208 -15.82 -2.45 1.53
N LYS A 209 -17.02 -2.87 1.14
CA LYS A 209 -17.24 -3.97 0.19
C LYS A 209 -16.64 -3.63 -1.18
N GLU A 210 -16.88 -2.44 -1.71
CA GLU A 210 -16.33 -2.01 -3.01
C GLU A 210 -14.80 -1.91 -2.97
N VAL A 211 -14.22 -1.35 -1.89
CA VAL A 211 -12.76 -1.31 -1.68
C VAL A 211 -12.18 -2.73 -1.71
N MET A 212 -12.82 -3.67 -1.00
CA MET A 212 -12.39 -5.07 -0.95
C MET A 212 -12.42 -5.74 -2.33
N GLU A 213 -13.46 -5.51 -3.12
CA GLU A 213 -13.59 -6.07 -4.48
C GLU A 213 -12.57 -5.50 -5.46
N ILE A 214 -12.28 -4.19 -5.38
CA ILE A 214 -11.22 -3.58 -6.18
C ILE A 214 -9.86 -4.18 -5.81
N MET A 215 -9.60 -4.34 -4.51
CA MET A 215 -8.36 -4.92 -4.03
C MET A 215 -8.21 -6.39 -4.40
N SER A 216 -9.27 -7.20 -4.35
CA SER A 216 -9.22 -8.62 -4.72
C SER A 216 -8.84 -8.80 -6.20
N ARG A 217 -9.29 -7.85 -7.04
CA ARG A 217 -8.89 -7.73 -8.45
C ARG A 217 -7.60 -6.94 -8.64
N GLY A 218 -6.82 -6.71 -7.58
CA GLY A 218 -5.48 -6.12 -7.53
C GLY A 218 -5.37 -4.64 -7.90
N GLY A 219 -6.46 -3.88 -7.75
CA GLY A 219 -6.44 -2.42 -7.82
C GLY A 219 -5.99 -1.80 -6.50
N GLY A 220 -5.21 -0.72 -6.56
CA GLY A 220 -4.93 0.15 -5.42
C GLY A 220 -6.04 1.20 -5.26
N VAL A 221 -6.38 1.57 -4.02
CA VAL A 221 -7.58 2.36 -3.72
C VAL A 221 -7.28 3.64 -2.95
N GLY A 222 -7.73 4.77 -3.46
CA GLY A 222 -7.76 6.05 -2.75
C GLY A 222 -9.14 6.30 -2.13
N THR A 223 -9.22 6.65 -0.86
CA THR A 223 -10.48 6.95 -0.14
C THR A 223 -10.36 8.28 0.59
N ASN A 224 -11.38 9.14 0.49
CA ASN A 224 -11.47 10.36 1.30
C ASN A 224 -12.51 10.17 2.42
N GLY A 225 -12.04 10.23 3.67
CA GLY A 225 -12.85 10.05 4.87
C GLY A 225 -13.49 11.32 5.42
N SER A 226 -13.34 12.47 4.76
CA SER A 226 -13.79 13.78 5.28
C SER A 226 -15.29 13.92 5.49
N THR A 227 -16.08 13.02 4.92
CA THR A 227 -17.53 12.96 5.12
C THR A 227 -17.94 12.20 6.37
N LEU A 228 -17.05 11.43 7.01
CA LEU A 228 -17.37 10.67 8.21
C LEU A 228 -17.40 11.55 9.44
N ARG A 229 -18.48 11.47 10.24
CA ARG A 229 -18.63 12.33 11.42
C ARG A 229 -17.51 12.15 12.45
N PRO A 230 -17.11 13.23 13.13
CA PRO A 230 -15.98 13.20 14.05
C PRO A 230 -16.25 12.39 15.31
N ARG A 231 -15.18 12.10 16.06
CA ARG A 231 -15.29 11.39 17.33
C ARG A 231 -16.24 12.10 18.29
N HIS A 232 -17.02 11.31 19.02
CA HIS A 232 -18.03 11.77 19.98
C HIS A 232 -19.27 12.46 19.40
N ALA A 233 -19.37 12.65 18.07
CA ALA A 233 -20.60 13.13 17.44
C ALA A 233 -21.79 12.20 17.75
N LEU A 234 -22.98 12.78 17.93
CA LEU A 234 -24.19 12.04 18.29
C LEU A 234 -24.61 10.99 17.23
N ALA A 235 -24.92 9.78 17.68
CA ALA A 235 -25.54 8.72 16.88
C ALA A 235 -27.02 8.55 17.28
N ARG A 236 -27.89 9.41 16.73
CA ARG A 236 -29.31 9.58 17.14
C ARG A 236 -30.10 8.27 17.24
N GLY A 237 -29.99 7.39 16.25
CA GLY A 237 -30.79 6.16 16.17
C GLY A 237 -30.50 5.11 17.24
N VAL A 238 -29.37 5.21 17.94
CA VAL A 238 -28.94 4.23 18.96
C VAL A 238 -28.61 4.87 20.31
N ASN A 239 -28.92 6.16 20.48
CA ASN A 239 -28.57 6.94 21.67
C ASN A 239 -27.09 6.80 22.08
N GLY A 240 -26.20 6.78 21.09
CA GLY A 240 -24.76 6.55 21.26
C GLY A 240 -23.91 7.71 20.74
N ARG A 241 -22.60 7.50 20.72
CA ARG A 241 -21.60 8.43 20.19
C ARG A 241 -20.74 7.74 19.13
N SER A 242 -20.31 8.48 18.12
CA SER A 242 -19.36 8.01 17.10
C SER A 242 -17.99 7.70 17.71
N SER A 243 -17.36 6.62 17.25
CA SER A 243 -15.93 6.33 17.50
C SER A 243 -14.99 7.28 16.75
N GLY A 244 -15.53 8.02 15.78
CA GLY A 244 -14.82 9.02 14.96
C GLY A 244 -14.39 8.49 13.61
N SER A 245 -14.07 9.43 12.71
CA SER A 245 -13.67 9.15 11.34
C SER A 245 -12.44 8.25 11.29
N VAL A 246 -11.41 8.55 12.09
CA VAL A 246 -10.12 7.84 12.09
C VAL A 246 -10.28 6.37 12.48
N SER A 247 -11.19 6.05 13.40
CA SER A 247 -11.47 4.65 13.80
C SER A 247 -12.10 3.84 12.66
N TRP A 248 -13.00 4.44 11.88
CA TRP A 248 -13.58 3.76 10.71
C TRP A 248 -12.58 3.66 9.55
N LEU A 249 -11.74 4.66 9.38
CA LEU A 249 -10.67 4.63 8.39
C LEU A 249 -9.62 3.54 8.68
N ASP A 250 -9.35 3.27 9.96
CA ASP A 250 -8.54 2.11 10.37
C ASP A 250 -9.18 0.77 10.00
N ASP A 251 -10.50 0.61 10.12
CA ASP A 251 -11.19 -0.60 9.64
C ASP A 251 -11.02 -0.81 8.13
N ILE A 252 -11.12 0.26 7.34
CA ILE A 252 -10.88 0.18 5.89
C ILE A 252 -9.41 -0.15 5.63
N ALA A 253 -8.46 0.50 6.31
CA ALA A 253 -7.03 0.22 6.14
C ALA A 253 -6.69 -1.24 6.46
N LYS A 254 -7.35 -1.87 7.45
CA LYS A 254 -7.12 -3.28 7.79
C LYS A 254 -7.49 -4.25 6.66
N LEU A 255 -8.31 -3.85 5.68
CA LEU A 255 -8.60 -4.68 4.51
C LEU A 255 -7.33 -5.08 3.72
N THR A 256 -6.32 -4.22 3.66
CA THR A 256 -5.10 -4.50 2.90
C THR A 256 -4.30 -5.68 3.44
N HIS A 257 -4.49 -6.01 4.72
CA HIS A 257 -3.86 -7.15 5.36
C HIS A 257 -4.66 -8.45 5.17
N LEU A 258 -5.93 -8.35 4.80
CA LEU A 258 -6.82 -9.51 4.58
C LEU A 258 -6.87 -9.94 3.11
N VAL A 259 -6.71 -8.99 2.19
CA VAL A 259 -6.85 -9.23 0.75
C VAL A 259 -5.47 -9.30 0.10
N GLU A 260 -5.05 -10.50 -0.28
CA GLU A 260 -3.84 -10.72 -1.08
C GLU A 260 -4.13 -10.49 -2.57
N GLN A 261 -3.44 -9.52 -3.17
CA GLN A 261 -3.53 -9.22 -4.60
C GLN A 261 -2.68 -10.20 -5.40
N GLY A 262 -3.32 -11.05 -6.20
CA GLY A 262 -2.65 -11.93 -7.15
C GLY A 262 -1.75 -13.01 -6.51
N GLY A 263 -2.03 -13.39 -5.26
CA GLY A 263 -1.37 -14.48 -4.54
C GLY A 263 0.03 -14.18 -3.98
N SER A 264 0.56 -12.96 -4.13
CA SER A 264 1.89 -12.61 -3.59
C SER A 264 2.04 -11.19 -3.04
N ARG A 265 1.00 -10.35 -3.09
CA ARG A 265 1.09 -8.93 -2.67
C ARG A 265 -0.02 -8.53 -1.72
N ARG A 266 0.26 -7.56 -0.86
CA ARG A 266 -0.77 -6.86 -0.08
C ARG A 266 -1.49 -5.82 -0.94
N GLY A 267 -2.71 -5.49 -0.54
CA GLY A 267 -3.45 -4.34 -1.09
C GLY A 267 -2.70 -3.03 -0.92
N ALA A 268 -2.87 -2.11 -1.86
CA ALA A 268 -2.38 -0.74 -1.74
C ALA A 268 -3.57 0.19 -1.45
N GLN A 269 -3.46 1.00 -0.40
CA GLN A 269 -4.51 1.94 -0.03
C GLN A 269 -3.91 3.28 0.37
N MET A 270 -4.60 4.36 0.01
CA MET A 270 -4.36 5.68 0.54
C MET A 270 -5.66 6.27 1.07
N ILE A 271 -5.58 6.88 2.24
CA ILE A 271 -6.70 7.49 2.94
C ILE A 271 -6.43 8.98 3.08
N MET A 272 -7.45 9.80 2.82
CA MET A 272 -7.38 11.25 2.94
C MET A 272 -8.32 11.76 4.01
N LEU A 273 -7.92 12.86 4.65
CA LEU A 273 -8.78 13.67 5.51
C LEU A 273 -8.48 15.15 5.28
N SER A 274 -9.53 15.97 5.23
CA SER A 274 -9.38 17.41 4.97
C SER A 274 -8.93 18.17 6.22
N ASP A 275 -8.16 19.23 6.01
CA ASP A 275 -7.57 20.04 7.10
C ASP A 275 -8.60 20.64 8.07
N TRP A 276 -9.83 20.90 7.61
CA TRP A 276 -10.93 21.43 8.43
C TRP A 276 -11.59 20.37 9.31
N HIS A 277 -11.29 19.09 9.12
CA HIS A 277 -11.98 18.01 9.82
C HIS A 277 -11.62 17.96 11.32
N PRO A 278 -12.58 17.80 12.25
CA PRO A 278 -12.27 17.82 13.70
C PRO A 278 -11.32 16.74 14.20
N ASP A 279 -11.25 15.60 13.51
CA ASP A 279 -10.33 14.51 13.85
C ASP A 279 -8.95 14.62 13.17
N ILE A 280 -8.62 15.74 12.50
CA ILE A 280 -7.41 15.85 11.68
C ILE A 280 -6.11 15.63 12.46
N ALA A 281 -6.02 16.14 13.70
CA ALA A 281 -4.84 15.97 14.53
C ALA A 281 -4.63 14.49 14.93
N GLU A 282 -5.71 13.77 15.24
CA GLU A 282 -5.66 12.34 15.54
C GLU A 282 -5.20 11.56 14.30
N PHE A 283 -5.77 11.89 13.13
CA PHE A 283 -5.41 11.27 11.86
C PHE A 283 -3.91 11.40 11.57
N ILE A 284 -3.34 12.60 11.74
CA ILE A 284 -1.90 12.86 11.51
C ILE A 284 -1.03 12.10 12.52
N ILE A 285 -1.37 12.14 13.81
CA ILE A 285 -0.57 11.52 14.88
C ILE A 285 -0.63 9.99 14.80
N SER A 286 -1.72 9.41 14.27
CA SER A 286 -1.96 7.97 14.22
C SER A 286 -0.83 7.16 13.56
N LYS A 287 -0.09 7.74 12.61
CA LYS A 287 1.02 7.07 11.89
C LYS A 287 2.40 7.32 12.49
N MET A 288 2.51 8.16 13.53
CA MET A 288 3.79 8.43 14.16
C MET A 288 4.26 7.23 15.01
N GLN A 289 5.28 6.52 14.53
CA GLN A 289 5.85 5.35 15.20
C GLN A 289 7.11 5.66 16.03
N ASN A 290 7.58 6.91 16.05
CA ASN A 290 8.80 7.30 16.76
C ASN A 290 8.47 7.92 18.14
N PRO A 291 8.75 7.22 19.27
CA PRO A 291 8.45 7.73 20.61
C PRO A 291 9.14 9.05 20.94
N ARG A 292 10.33 9.30 20.38
CA ARG A 292 11.07 10.56 20.59
C ARG A 292 10.33 11.75 19.99
N ILE A 293 9.70 11.55 18.83
CA ILE A 293 8.93 12.60 18.16
C ILE A 293 7.60 12.83 18.89
N LEU A 294 6.95 11.79 19.39
CA LEU A 294 5.77 11.95 20.25
C LEU A 294 6.11 12.77 21.50
N ARG A 295 7.23 12.50 22.16
CA ARG A 295 7.72 13.33 23.29
C ARG A 295 8.00 14.77 22.87
N TYR A 296 8.67 14.97 21.74
CA TYR A 296 8.89 16.30 21.20
C TYR A 296 7.56 17.05 21.00
N ILE A 297 6.54 16.40 20.45
CA ILE A 297 5.21 16.99 20.26
C ILE A 297 4.59 17.39 21.61
N ILE A 298 4.65 16.52 22.61
CA ILE A 298 4.13 16.79 23.97
C ILE A 298 4.80 18.02 24.61
N GLU A 299 6.10 18.20 24.37
CA GLU A 299 6.92 19.24 24.98
C GLU A 299 6.94 20.58 24.22
N ASN A 300 6.68 20.58 22.90
CA ASN A 300 6.96 21.74 22.01
C ASN A 300 5.75 22.25 21.21
N PHE A 301 4.55 21.73 21.45
CA PHE A 301 3.30 22.26 20.89
C PHE A 301 2.52 23.02 21.95
N ASP A 302 1.89 24.12 21.55
CA ASP A 302 1.02 24.90 22.45
C ASP A 302 -0.40 24.30 22.51
N ASP A 303 -0.84 23.66 21.42
CA ASP A 303 -2.14 23.04 21.29
C ASP A 303 -2.36 21.84 22.24
N GLU A 304 -3.29 21.97 23.18
CA GLU A 304 -3.55 20.95 24.22
C GLU A 304 -4.02 19.59 23.66
N GLN A 305 -4.84 19.58 22.60
CA GLN A 305 -5.33 18.33 22.03
C GLN A 305 -4.21 17.57 21.30
N ILE A 306 -3.35 18.27 20.56
CA ILE A 306 -2.19 17.67 19.90
C ILE A 306 -1.29 17.00 20.94
N ARG A 307 -1.01 17.69 22.05
CA ARG A 307 -0.20 17.13 23.15
C ARG A 307 -0.87 15.91 23.78
N THR A 308 -2.17 15.99 24.04
CA THR A 308 -2.95 14.86 24.60
C THR A 308 -2.93 13.65 23.66
N LEU A 309 -3.17 13.84 22.36
CA LEU A 309 -3.13 12.77 21.37
C LEU A 309 -1.74 12.13 21.25
N ALA A 310 -0.67 12.93 21.30
CA ALA A 310 0.69 12.42 21.29
C ALA A 310 1.04 11.67 22.58
N HIS A 311 0.55 12.15 23.72
CA HIS A 311 0.66 11.48 25.02
C HIS A 311 -0.08 10.14 25.02
N ASP A 312 -1.32 10.09 24.55
CA ASP A 312 -2.13 8.87 24.52
C ASP A 312 -1.53 7.81 23.59
N LYS A 313 -0.86 8.25 22.52
CA LYS A 313 -0.09 7.36 21.63
C LYS A 313 1.22 6.89 22.25
N LEU A 314 1.74 7.55 23.28
CA LEU A 314 3.01 7.21 23.92
C LEU A 314 2.80 6.27 25.11
N LYS A 315 3.52 5.15 25.12
CA LYS A 315 3.52 4.17 26.22
C LYS A 315 4.83 4.18 26.96
N PHE A 316 4.80 4.47 28.26
CA PHE A 316 5.95 4.32 29.14
C PHE A 316 5.89 3.01 29.91
N THR A 317 6.95 2.21 29.84
CA THR A 317 7.12 0.97 30.61
C THR A 317 8.29 1.17 31.58
N PRO A 318 8.03 1.31 32.89
CA PRO A 318 9.09 1.42 33.89
C PRO A 318 10.00 0.20 33.90
N PHE A 319 11.27 0.40 34.22
CA PHE A 319 12.19 -0.73 34.35
C PHE A 319 11.89 -1.60 35.57
N THR A 320 12.15 -2.89 35.40
CA THR A 320 12.28 -3.82 36.53
C THR A 320 13.59 -3.58 37.28
N ALA A 321 13.66 -4.00 38.55
CA ALA A 321 14.90 -3.93 39.33
C ALA A 321 16.09 -4.61 38.64
N LYS A 322 15.83 -5.70 37.88
CA LYS A 322 16.84 -6.41 37.09
C LYS A 322 17.41 -5.52 35.98
N GLU A 323 16.56 -4.85 35.22
CA GLU A 323 16.98 -3.96 34.14
C GLU A 323 17.71 -2.73 34.67
N THR A 324 17.23 -2.12 35.76
CA THR A 324 17.92 -1.02 36.43
C THR A 324 19.32 -1.43 36.87
N ASN A 325 19.47 -2.61 37.49
CA ASN A 325 20.78 -3.12 37.88
C ASN A 325 21.68 -3.39 36.67
N MET A 326 21.12 -3.92 35.58
CA MET A 326 21.86 -4.19 34.34
C MET A 326 22.42 -2.90 33.73
N TYR A 327 21.59 -1.88 33.50
CA TYR A 327 22.03 -0.61 32.93
C TYR A 327 22.97 0.14 33.87
N THR A 328 22.75 0.06 35.20
CA THR A 328 23.68 0.64 36.19
C THR A 328 25.05 -0.06 36.12
N GLY A 329 25.05 -1.38 35.95
CA GLY A 329 26.26 -2.16 35.70
C GLY A 329 27.03 -1.67 34.47
N ILE A 330 26.33 -1.39 33.36
CA ILE A 330 26.94 -0.81 32.15
C ILE A 330 27.54 0.57 32.46
N MET A 331 26.82 1.43 33.17
CA MET A 331 27.29 2.78 33.51
C MET A 331 28.52 2.80 34.42
N ASN A 332 28.73 1.77 35.24
CA ASN A 332 29.94 1.66 36.07
C ASN A 332 31.23 1.56 35.24
N TYR A 333 31.13 1.12 33.98
CA TYR A 333 32.28 1.04 33.07
C TYR A 333 32.53 2.33 32.29
N LYS A 334 31.65 3.34 32.36
CA LYS A 334 31.75 4.60 31.59
C LYS A 334 33.08 5.35 31.78
N ASN A 335 33.67 5.26 32.98
CA ASN A 335 34.92 5.96 33.32
C ASN A 335 36.13 5.01 33.39
N ILE A 336 35.99 3.76 32.97
CA ILE A 336 37.06 2.77 32.96
C ILE A 336 37.71 2.77 31.57
N ALA A 337 39.04 2.73 31.50
CA ALA A 337 39.75 2.67 30.22
C ALA A 337 39.27 1.48 29.37
N GLY A 338 38.83 1.77 28.14
CA GLY A 338 38.23 0.79 27.24
C GLY A 338 36.75 0.50 27.48
N ASN A 339 36.06 1.29 28.34
CA ASN A 339 34.61 1.21 28.61
C ASN A 339 34.09 -0.19 28.98
N GLY A 340 34.96 -1.06 29.52
CA GLY A 340 34.59 -2.46 29.79
C GLY A 340 34.26 -3.29 28.55
N GLY A 341 34.67 -2.84 27.35
CA GLY A 341 34.34 -3.46 26.07
C GLY A 341 33.02 -2.98 25.45
N PHE A 342 32.34 -1.99 26.04
CA PHE A 342 31.14 -1.38 25.47
C PHE A 342 31.47 -0.17 24.59
N ASP A 343 30.80 -0.09 23.44
CA ASP A 343 30.89 1.06 22.56
C ASP A 343 30.24 2.30 23.22
N GLU A 344 30.68 3.50 22.84
CA GLU A 344 30.14 4.76 23.37
C GLU A 344 28.62 4.90 23.17
N SER A 345 28.09 4.32 22.08
CA SER A 345 26.66 4.30 21.78
C SER A 345 25.87 3.52 22.83
N VAL A 346 26.41 2.42 23.34
CA VAL A 346 25.79 1.56 24.36
C VAL A 346 25.80 2.27 25.71
N ILE A 347 26.93 2.90 26.07
CA ILE A 347 27.04 3.69 27.30
C ILE A 347 26.03 4.85 27.29
N ARG A 348 25.91 5.56 26.16
CA ARG A 348 24.96 6.66 26.00
C ARG A 348 23.50 6.18 26.07
N ASP A 349 23.18 5.05 25.46
CA ASP A 349 21.83 4.46 25.53
C ASP A 349 21.47 4.06 26.97
N ALA A 350 22.40 3.43 27.70
CA ALA A 350 22.22 3.08 29.11
C ALA A 350 22.00 4.32 29.99
N GLU A 351 22.74 5.40 29.76
CA GLU A 351 22.58 6.67 30.47
C GLU A 351 21.18 7.28 30.23
N ILE A 352 20.74 7.34 28.97
CA ILE A 352 19.40 7.86 28.62
C ILE A 352 18.30 7.02 29.28
N LYS A 353 18.42 5.70 29.18
CA LYS A 353 17.45 4.76 29.73
C LYS A 353 17.35 4.88 31.25
N LEU A 354 18.47 4.92 31.97
CA LEU A 354 18.46 5.09 33.43
C LEU A 354 17.87 6.44 33.86
N ARG A 355 18.21 7.52 33.15
CA ARG A 355 17.64 8.85 33.42
C ARG A 355 16.12 8.85 33.26
N ASP A 356 15.63 8.21 32.19
CA ASP A 356 14.20 8.14 31.89
C ASP A 356 13.47 7.11 32.78
N GLY A 357 14.20 6.18 33.44
CA GLY A 357 13.66 5.20 34.39
C GLY A 357 12.83 4.08 33.74
N GLY A 358 12.86 3.95 32.41
CA GLY A 358 12.06 2.99 31.66
C GLY A 358 12.23 3.13 30.15
N THR A 359 11.34 2.47 29.41
CA THR A 359 11.31 2.50 27.94
C THR A 359 10.02 3.13 27.42
N TYR A 360 10.17 3.97 26.39
CA TYR A 360 9.05 4.51 25.64
C TYR A 360 8.80 3.67 24.39
N SER A 361 7.53 3.38 24.15
CA SER A 361 7.03 2.66 22.97
C SER A 361 5.74 3.33 22.48
N VAL A 362 5.19 2.87 21.36
CA VAL A 362 3.94 3.39 20.79
C VAL A 362 2.77 2.49 21.19
N ASN A 363 1.68 3.09 21.63
CA ASN A 363 0.39 2.42 21.81
C ASN A 363 -0.22 2.11 20.44
N ASP A 364 -0.73 0.88 20.30
CA ASP A 364 -1.35 0.35 19.09
C ASP A 364 -0.54 0.65 17.80
N PRO A 365 0.66 0.06 17.66
CA PRO A 365 1.54 0.35 16.53
C PRO A 365 0.96 -0.13 15.18
N GLU A 366 -0.02 -1.04 15.21
CA GLU A 366 -0.69 -1.57 14.02
C GLU A 366 -1.90 -0.72 13.58
N PHE A 367 -2.27 0.30 14.35
CA PHE A 367 -3.34 1.23 13.98
C PHE A 367 -3.01 1.98 12.68
N LEU A 368 -3.90 1.89 11.71
CA LEU A 368 -3.83 2.52 10.40
C LEU A 368 -2.59 2.11 9.56
N THR A 369 -1.93 0.98 9.86
CA THR A 369 -0.72 0.53 9.13
C THR A 369 -0.99 0.03 7.71
N GLY A 370 -2.24 -0.35 7.41
CA GLY A 370 -2.62 -0.87 6.09
C GLY A 370 -2.78 0.17 4.99
N ALA A 371 -2.75 1.46 5.32
CA ALA A 371 -2.89 2.52 4.33
C ALA A 371 -1.81 3.59 4.50
N ASN A 372 -1.46 4.23 3.38
CA ASN A 372 -0.85 5.54 3.43
C ASN A 372 -1.89 6.61 3.78
N ILE A 373 -1.47 7.69 4.42
CA ILE A 373 -2.37 8.80 4.74
C ILE A 373 -1.96 10.08 4.05
N SER A 374 -2.94 10.93 3.70
CA SER A 374 -2.71 12.26 3.14
C SER A 374 -3.69 13.28 3.72
N VAL A 375 -3.23 14.52 3.88
CA VAL A 375 -4.11 15.63 4.24
C VAL A 375 -4.54 16.35 2.98
N CYS A 376 -5.86 16.51 2.78
CA CYS A 376 -6.38 17.43 1.78
C CYS A 376 -6.23 18.84 2.32
N ILE A 377 -5.40 19.63 1.67
CA ILE A 377 -5.10 21.02 2.03
C ILE A 377 -5.92 21.96 1.16
N THR A 378 -6.68 22.83 1.80
CA THR A 378 -7.45 23.89 1.19
C THR A 378 -6.69 25.22 1.14
N ASP A 379 -7.14 26.11 0.26
CA ASP A 379 -6.58 27.46 0.14
C ASP A 379 -6.88 28.32 1.37
N ASP A 380 -8.05 28.18 2.01
CA ASP A 380 -8.40 28.94 3.22
C ASP A 380 -7.56 28.52 4.42
N PHE A 381 -7.20 27.24 4.53
CA PHE A 381 -6.21 26.81 5.52
C PHE A 381 -4.83 27.40 5.24
N MET A 382 -4.35 27.34 3.99
CA MET A 382 -3.03 27.89 3.64
C MET A 382 -2.97 29.41 3.83
N GLU A 383 -4.08 30.11 3.63
CA GLU A 383 -4.16 31.54 3.93
C GLU A 383 -4.09 31.79 5.44
N ALA A 384 -4.81 31.01 6.26
CA ALA A 384 -4.72 31.08 7.71
C ALA A 384 -3.28 30.81 8.22
N VAL A 385 -2.55 29.86 7.61
CA VAL A 385 -1.13 29.58 7.94
C VAL A 385 -0.25 30.79 7.66
N LYS A 386 -0.42 31.46 6.51
CA LYS A 386 0.36 32.65 6.15
C LYS A 386 0.09 33.81 7.12
N GLN A 387 -1.18 34.02 7.46
CA GLN A 387 -1.62 35.09 8.34
C GLN A 387 -1.38 34.83 9.83
N ASP A 388 -0.95 33.61 10.19
CA ASP A 388 -0.81 33.17 11.59
C ASP A 388 -2.14 33.27 12.38
N SER A 389 -3.24 32.99 11.68
CA SER A 389 -4.57 33.08 12.25
C SER A 389 -4.99 31.76 12.88
N ASP A 390 -6.06 31.88 13.66
CA ASP A 390 -6.83 30.74 14.10
C ASP A 390 -7.55 30.10 12.91
N TYR A 391 -7.78 28.78 13.00
CA TYR A 391 -8.44 27.97 11.99
C TYR A 391 -9.52 27.11 12.65
N ALA A 392 -10.72 27.13 12.08
CA ALA A 392 -11.87 26.42 12.63
C ALA A 392 -11.90 24.97 12.13
N LEU A 393 -11.89 24.02 13.07
CA LEU A 393 -12.18 22.62 12.80
C LEU A 393 -13.68 22.41 12.91
N ARG A 394 -14.30 22.06 11.79
CA ARG A 394 -15.74 22.17 11.56
C ARG A 394 -16.31 20.94 10.86
N PHE A 395 -17.60 20.70 11.07
CA PHE A 395 -18.34 19.62 10.43
C PHE A 395 -19.83 20.01 10.36
N PRO A 396 -20.64 19.43 9.44
CA PRO A 396 -22.10 19.59 9.46
C PRO A 396 -22.71 19.46 10.87
N ASP A 397 -23.66 20.33 11.23
CA ASP A 397 -24.28 20.35 12.57
C ASP A 397 -25.35 19.26 12.75
N VAL A 398 -24.93 18.01 12.54
CA VAL A 398 -25.76 16.80 12.62
C VAL A 398 -26.47 16.64 13.98
N GLU A 399 -26.00 17.31 15.02
CA GLU A 399 -26.60 17.25 16.34
C GLU A 399 -27.82 18.14 16.46
N ARG A 400 -27.87 19.27 15.75
CA ARG A 400 -28.96 20.25 15.83
C ARG A 400 -29.94 20.21 14.67
N TYR A 401 -29.63 19.49 13.60
CA TYR A 401 -30.53 19.35 12.45
C TYR A 401 -31.93 18.88 12.82
N SER A 402 -32.95 19.48 12.22
CA SER A 402 -34.32 18.97 12.19
C SER A 402 -34.38 17.61 11.48
N LYS A 403 -35.56 16.99 11.41
CA LYS A 403 -35.73 15.74 10.66
C LYS A 403 -35.54 15.97 9.15
N GLU A 404 -36.01 17.11 8.66
CA GLU A 404 -35.92 17.52 7.27
C GLU A 404 -34.46 17.84 6.90
N GLU A 405 -33.76 18.60 7.74
CA GLU A 405 -32.33 18.90 7.54
C GLU A 405 -31.46 17.63 7.59
N MET A 406 -31.78 16.69 8.48
CA MET A 406 -31.08 15.39 8.53
C MET A 406 -31.33 14.56 7.27
N ALA A 407 -32.54 14.57 6.71
CA ALA A 407 -32.81 13.87 5.46
C ALA A 407 -32.02 14.46 4.28
N ILE A 408 -31.83 15.78 4.25
CA ILE A 408 -30.97 16.45 3.28
C ILE A 408 -29.50 16.07 3.51
N TYR A 409 -29.02 16.10 4.75
CA TYR A 409 -27.68 15.64 5.11
C TYR A 409 -27.41 14.20 4.64
N ASP A 410 -28.30 13.27 4.98
CA ASP A 410 -28.15 11.85 4.64
C ASP A 410 -28.15 11.61 3.12
N ALA A 411 -28.83 12.47 2.34
CA ALA A 411 -28.92 12.35 0.88
C ALA A 411 -27.78 13.08 0.13
N GLU A 412 -27.35 14.25 0.61
CA GLU A 412 -26.53 15.18 -0.17
C GLU A 412 -25.10 15.34 0.36
N TRP A 413 -24.85 15.16 1.66
CA TRP A 413 -23.52 15.40 2.23
C TRP A 413 -22.43 14.55 1.58
N VAL A 414 -22.74 13.30 1.23
CA VAL A 414 -21.81 12.38 0.56
C VAL A 414 -21.39 12.88 -0.83
N THR A 415 -22.22 13.66 -1.53
CA THR A 415 -21.84 14.20 -2.84
C THR A 415 -21.12 15.54 -2.74
N VAL A 416 -21.46 16.33 -1.71
CA VAL A 416 -20.82 17.62 -1.43
C VAL A 416 -19.41 17.43 -0.86
N GLY A 417 -19.29 16.74 0.27
CA GLY A 417 -18.04 16.35 0.93
C GLY A 417 -17.08 17.46 1.34
N ASP A 418 -17.49 18.72 1.19
CA ASP A 418 -16.74 19.91 1.54
C ASP A 418 -17.60 20.80 2.44
N VAL A 419 -17.17 20.96 3.69
CA VAL A 419 -17.90 21.73 4.71
C VAL A 419 -18.10 23.20 4.30
N ARG A 420 -17.20 23.76 3.49
CA ARG A 420 -17.28 25.15 3.02
C ARG A 420 -18.44 25.31 2.07
N LYS A 421 -18.55 24.40 1.10
CA LYS A 421 -19.67 24.36 0.14
C LYS A 421 -20.99 24.08 0.84
N TRP A 422 -20.98 23.20 1.84
CA TRP A 422 -22.16 22.91 2.65
C TRP A 422 -22.68 24.15 3.39
N GLU A 423 -21.79 24.96 3.95
CA GLU A 423 -22.11 26.24 4.57
C GLU A 423 -22.61 27.28 3.54
N GLU A 424 -21.97 27.37 2.37
CA GLU A 424 -22.40 28.25 1.26
C GLU A 424 -23.80 27.89 0.73
N MET A 425 -24.20 26.61 0.79
CA MET A 425 -25.55 26.13 0.47
C MET A 425 -26.61 26.53 1.52
N GLY A 426 -26.19 27.15 2.64
CA GLY A 426 -27.07 27.61 3.71
C GLY A 426 -27.35 26.56 4.78
N HIS A 427 -26.66 25.42 4.77
CA HIS A 427 -26.79 24.40 5.81
C HIS A 427 -25.95 24.75 7.04
N ALA A 428 -26.48 24.47 8.24
CA ALA A 428 -25.77 24.79 9.47
C ALA A 428 -24.50 23.93 9.65
N VAL A 429 -23.39 24.58 10.00
CA VAL A 429 -22.10 23.95 10.29
C VAL A 429 -21.72 24.23 11.74
N ARG A 430 -21.15 23.22 12.41
CA ARG A 430 -20.65 23.34 13.77
C ARG A 430 -19.13 23.45 13.77
N THR A 431 -18.61 24.49 14.41
CA THR A 431 -17.22 24.53 14.85
C THR A 431 -17.07 23.67 16.11
N TYR A 432 -16.27 22.61 16.02
CA TYR A 432 -15.95 21.73 17.15
C TYR A 432 -14.84 22.33 18.00
N ARG A 433 -13.86 22.94 17.32
CA ARG A 433 -12.66 23.49 17.94
C ARG A 433 -12.01 24.51 17.02
N THR A 434 -11.22 25.40 17.59
CA THR A 434 -10.35 26.30 16.87
C THR A 434 -8.90 25.99 17.24
N ILE A 435 -8.00 26.00 16.24
CA ILE A 435 -6.57 25.72 16.39
C ILE A 435 -5.74 26.80 15.70
N LYS A 436 -4.52 27.08 16.15
CA LYS A 436 -3.59 27.90 15.36
C LYS A 436 -3.23 27.19 14.07
N ALA A 437 -3.45 27.84 12.92
CA ALA A 437 -3.18 27.22 11.62
C ALA A 437 -1.72 26.77 11.50
N ARG A 438 -0.78 27.56 12.05
CA ARG A 438 0.64 27.22 12.10
C ARG A 438 0.97 26.01 12.96
N ASP A 439 0.21 25.75 14.03
CA ASP A 439 0.41 24.55 14.86
C ASP A 439 -0.01 23.29 14.10
N LEU A 440 -1.16 23.33 13.41
CA LEU A 440 -1.58 22.22 12.56
C LEU A 440 -0.59 22.00 11.41
N TRP A 441 -0.12 23.07 10.77
CA TRP A 441 0.90 22.98 9.73
C TRP A 441 2.22 22.42 10.25
N LYS A 442 2.67 22.86 11.43
CA LYS A 442 3.86 22.32 12.10
C LYS A 442 3.72 20.82 12.40
N LEU A 443 2.54 20.38 12.84
CA LEU A 443 2.24 18.97 13.07
C LEU A 443 2.37 18.15 11.78
N ILE A 444 1.77 18.63 10.68
CA ILE A 444 1.87 17.99 9.36
C ILE A 444 3.33 17.83 8.95
N ASN A 445 4.13 18.90 9.03
CA ASN A 445 5.54 18.87 8.62
C ASN A 445 6.39 17.92 9.48
N ILE A 446 6.22 17.95 10.80
CA ILE A 446 6.97 17.08 11.72
C ILE A 446 6.63 15.62 11.44
N CYS A 447 5.33 15.28 11.35
CA CYS A 447 4.94 13.91 11.07
C CYS A 447 5.43 13.46 9.69
N ALA A 448 5.25 14.27 8.65
CA ALA A 448 5.73 13.95 7.30
C ALA A 448 7.25 13.72 7.27
N THR A 449 8.02 14.51 8.03
CA THR A 449 9.48 14.37 8.10
C THR A 449 9.92 13.07 8.79
N TYR A 450 9.26 12.70 9.90
CA TYR A 450 9.73 11.60 10.76
C TYR A 450 8.96 10.29 10.61
N ALA A 451 7.83 10.28 9.89
CA ALA A 451 7.05 9.09 9.57
C ALA A 451 6.85 8.89 8.06
N ALA A 452 7.37 9.77 7.20
CA ALA A 452 7.10 9.83 5.76
C ALA A 452 5.60 10.07 5.41
N GLU A 453 4.79 10.45 6.41
CA GLU A 453 3.35 10.63 6.33
C GLU A 453 2.89 11.69 7.34
N PRO A 454 1.84 12.48 7.04
CA PRO A 454 0.96 12.37 5.88
C PRO A 454 1.55 12.94 4.60
N GLY A 455 1.11 12.42 3.45
CA GLY A 455 1.21 13.12 2.18
C GLY A 455 0.36 14.39 2.17
N ILE A 456 0.61 15.27 1.19
CA ILE A 456 -0.10 16.55 1.06
C ILE A 456 -0.79 16.59 -0.30
N PHE A 457 -2.09 16.90 -0.30
CA PHE A 457 -2.86 17.05 -1.52
C PHE A 457 -3.63 18.37 -1.54
N PHE A 458 -3.26 19.29 -2.44
CA PHE A 458 -3.93 20.59 -2.57
C PHE A 458 -5.24 20.44 -3.36
N ILE A 459 -6.34 20.18 -2.65
CA ILE A 459 -7.65 19.82 -3.23
C ILE A 459 -8.25 20.96 -4.06
N ASP A 460 -8.03 22.21 -3.65
CA ASP A 460 -8.56 23.38 -4.36
C ASP A 460 -7.83 23.60 -5.69
N ASN A 461 -6.50 23.44 -5.70
CA ASN A 461 -5.72 23.49 -6.94
C ASN A 461 -6.13 22.38 -7.90
N ALA A 462 -6.31 21.16 -7.39
CA ALA A 462 -6.78 20.03 -8.17
C ALA A 462 -8.15 20.32 -8.83
N ASN A 463 -9.09 20.91 -8.09
CA ASN A 463 -10.40 21.28 -8.59
C ASN A 463 -10.40 22.49 -9.55
N LYS A 464 -9.48 23.45 -9.37
CA LYS A 464 -9.33 24.59 -10.30
C LYS A 464 -8.75 24.17 -11.65
N MET A 465 -7.86 23.18 -11.66
CA MET A 465 -7.11 22.78 -12.85
C MET A 465 -7.70 21.55 -13.56
N THR A 466 -8.67 20.87 -12.97
CA THR A 466 -9.27 19.67 -13.56
C THR A 466 -10.13 20.00 -14.77
N ASN A 467 -10.01 19.19 -15.82
CA ASN A 467 -10.92 19.20 -16.96
C ASN A 467 -12.32 18.63 -16.61
N ALA A 468 -12.47 17.97 -15.46
CA ALA A 468 -13.74 17.43 -14.97
C ALA A 468 -14.78 18.53 -14.73
N SER A 469 -14.33 19.77 -14.44
CA SER A 469 -15.18 20.94 -14.26
C SER A 469 -16.09 21.20 -15.48
N ALA A 470 -15.64 20.89 -16.69
CA ALA A 470 -16.42 21.01 -17.93
C ALA A 470 -17.66 20.10 -17.95
N TYR A 471 -17.70 19.07 -17.10
CA TYR A 471 -18.81 18.13 -16.97
C TYR A 471 -19.62 18.34 -15.69
N GLY A 472 -19.40 19.45 -14.98
CA GLY A 472 -20.03 19.71 -13.67
C GLY A 472 -19.52 18.77 -12.57
N GLN A 473 -18.29 18.28 -12.70
CA GLN A 473 -17.69 17.30 -11.81
C GLN A 473 -16.58 17.90 -10.95
N GLN A 474 -16.36 17.33 -9.76
CA GLN A 474 -15.30 17.73 -8.84
C GLN A 474 -14.42 16.54 -8.44
N VAL A 475 -13.17 16.85 -8.12
CA VAL A 475 -12.19 15.94 -7.53
C VAL A 475 -12.55 15.76 -6.06
N VAL A 476 -12.64 14.51 -5.63
CA VAL A 476 -12.97 14.13 -4.24
C VAL A 476 -11.78 13.53 -3.50
N ALA A 477 -10.88 12.85 -4.23
CA ALA A 477 -9.67 12.24 -3.70
C ALA A 477 -8.64 12.06 -4.82
N THR A 478 -7.48 11.49 -4.46
CA THR A 478 -6.49 10.96 -5.40
C THR A 478 -6.29 9.46 -5.17
N ASN A 479 -5.62 8.78 -6.09
CA ASN A 479 -5.23 7.37 -5.95
C ASN A 479 -4.04 7.20 -4.98
N PRO A 480 -3.61 5.96 -4.67
CA PRO A 480 -2.53 5.71 -3.73
C PRO A 480 -1.19 6.39 -3.99
N CYS A 481 -0.88 6.71 -5.25
CA CYS A 481 0.39 7.32 -5.62
C CYS A 481 0.29 8.85 -5.86
N GLY A 482 -0.90 9.45 -5.68
CA GLY A 482 -1.07 10.91 -5.69
C GLY A 482 -1.12 11.56 -7.09
N GLU A 483 -1.06 10.78 -8.17
CA GLU A 483 -0.97 11.25 -9.55
C GLU A 483 -2.30 11.21 -10.31
N GLN A 484 -3.30 10.47 -9.82
CA GLN A 484 -4.62 10.38 -10.45
C GLN A 484 -5.65 11.21 -9.70
N VAL A 485 -5.88 12.40 -10.25
CA VAL A 485 -6.87 13.36 -9.78
C VAL A 485 -8.19 13.09 -10.49
N ARG A 486 -9.08 12.29 -9.88
CA ARG A 486 -10.34 11.86 -10.51
C ARG A 486 -11.58 12.13 -9.64
N LYS A 487 -12.72 12.31 -10.31
CA LYS A 487 -14.07 12.23 -9.73
C LYS A 487 -14.34 10.80 -9.22
N VAL A 488 -15.37 10.62 -8.39
CA VAL A 488 -16.24 9.44 -8.52
C VAL A 488 -17.66 9.78 -8.94
N ALA A 489 -18.08 9.07 -10.00
CA ALA A 489 -19.29 9.22 -10.82
C ALA A 489 -20.56 9.36 -9.99
#